data_AF-A0A9D5ZZA0-F1
#
_entry.id   AF-A0A9D5ZZA0-F1
#
_cell.length_a   1.000
_cell.length_b   1.000
_cell.length_c   1.000
_cell.angle_alpha   90.00
_cell.angle_beta   90.00
_cell.angle_gamma   90.00
#
_symmetry.space_group_name_H-M   'P 1'
#
loop_
_entity.id
_entity.type
_entity.pdbx_description
1 polymer ?
#
loop_
_entity_poly.entity_id
_entity_poly.type
_entity_poly.pdbx_seq_one_letter_code
_entity_poly.pdbx_strand_id
1 'polypeptide(L)'
;MSVTRSDISYVKPATVTDTTANGGRAGYTTITNRQKHNLFPRVTRPERIDGKTRYRKFFLWNKNSSGETAASVLSYLIFPSPAGDRFYIAAGTQSDTQNDLDSSYNWAGGGSLNSAITAGAQQISILFENNDFYIDNGQVIVINSHFLTSQTMDSDVKAFDSVYYNGSRWIKQTPSDTEDEDMYPYGTYLGSNKVFSYNTNGNLEYLTSQNNSHSAEVLGAGTGSQTSFTGTVSHTPVKQSTVVIKYSIGSVQYQATTNSSGTISGTSISSGTISNAGVYSITFSTAPDNSTNVTADYTEQSWSWSGNVLTVKTVEQVANSYSTSGTYSAVGLSLGDIKTSADNKSISGSGTFDLTKLTLDNEGTIEDTWTFTFTSATAFTCSGTYAGSVGTGSINSTFTPNNGNVAKKYFSVPTNAWGGTWATNDTMQFKTHPSKSALWLKEIVPAGTSAYSENGVCMELYVE
;
A
#
# COMPACT_ATOMS: atom_id res chain seq x y z
N MET A 1 -16.68 3.90 -19.40
CA MET A 1 -17.52 3.52 -18.23
C MET A 1 -16.60 3.49 -17.03
N SER A 2 -17.02 3.95 -15.86
CA SER A 2 -16.19 3.82 -14.65
C SER A 2 -15.96 2.35 -14.29
N VAL A 3 -14.83 2.04 -13.69
CA VAL A 3 -14.54 0.70 -13.12
C VAL A 3 -15.57 0.43 -12.02
N THR A 4 -16.22 -0.74 -12.05
CA THR A 4 -17.19 -1.14 -11.00
C THR A 4 -16.61 -2.21 -10.07
N ARG A 5 -17.33 -2.56 -9.00
CA ARG A 5 -16.91 -3.63 -8.08
C ARG A 5 -16.70 -4.95 -8.82
N SER A 6 -17.55 -5.26 -9.78
CA SER A 6 -17.47 -6.48 -10.60
C SER A 6 -16.22 -6.59 -11.48
N ASP A 7 -15.60 -5.45 -11.83
CA ASP A 7 -14.34 -5.42 -12.61
C ASP A 7 -13.12 -5.74 -11.76
N ILE A 8 -13.24 -5.72 -10.44
CA ILE A 8 -12.12 -5.89 -9.51
C ILE A 8 -12.06 -7.32 -8.98
N SER A 9 -10.89 -7.94 -9.11
CA SER A 9 -10.65 -9.29 -8.61
C SER A 9 -9.36 -9.36 -7.79
N TYR A 10 -9.32 -10.24 -6.80
CA TYR A 10 -8.08 -10.60 -6.12
C TYR A 10 -7.53 -11.93 -6.65
N VAL A 11 -6.22 -12.01 -6.88
CA VAL A 11 -5.58 -13.26 -7.34
C VAL A 11 -4.35 -13.60 -6.52
N LYS A 12 -4.06 -14.91 -6.45
CA LYS A 12 -2.89 -15.45 -5.77
C LYS A 12 -1.61 -15.15 -6.56
N PRO A 13 -0.46 -15.06 -5.89
CA PRO A 13 0.84 -15.03 -6.53
C PRO A 13 1.18 -16.42 -7.10
N ALA A 14 2.33 -16.52 -7.78
CA ALA A 14 2.88 -17.76 -8.31
C ALA A 14 3.11 -18.81 -7.22
N THR A 15 3.59 -18.39 -6.05
CA THR A 15 3.90 -19.29 -4.94
C THR A 15 3.18 -18.85 -3.67
N VAL A 16 2.43 -19.76 -3.04
CA VAL A 16 1.78 -19.52 -1.73
C VAL A 16 2.28 -20.58 -0.74
N THR A 17 3.19 -20.18 0.14
CA THR A 17 3.83 -21.07 1.13
C THR A 17 4.08 -20.33 2.45
N ASP A 18 4.52 -21.05 3.49
CA ASP A 18 5.01 -20.46 4.75
C ASP A 18 6.55 -20.36 4.78
N THR A 19 7.18 -20.26 3.61
CA THR A 19 8.64 -20.17 3.43
C THR A 19 9.04 -18.83 2.81
N THR A 20 10.32 -18.52 2.77
CA THR A 20 10.84 -17.29 2.14
C THR A 20 10.54 -17.19 0.64
N ALA A 21 10.21 -18.30 -0.02
CA ALA A 21 9.82 -18.36 -1.43
C ALA A 21 8.35 -17.95 -1.72
N ASN A 22 7.55 -17.71 -0.68
CA ASN A 22 6.18 -17.22 -0.80
C ASN A 22 6.16 -15.89 -1.57
N GLY A 23 5.13 -15.66 -2.39
CA GLY A 23 5.03 -14.49 -3.26
C GLY A 23 5.48 -14.74 -4.70
N GLY A 24 6.19 -13.77 -5.27
CA GLY A 24 6.57 -13.76 -6.68
C GLY A 24 5.52 -13.09 -7.58
N ARG A 25 5.54 -13.45 -8.86
CA ARG A 25 4.69 -12.87 -9.92
C ARG A 25 3.21 -13.18 -9.72
N ALA A 26 2.33 -12.37 -10.31
CA ALA A 26 0.88 -12.62 -10.28
C ALA A 26 0.53 -13.95 -10.96
N GLY A 27 -0.32 -14.74 -10.30
CA GLY A 27 -0.99 -15.89 -10.89
C GLY A 27 -2.38 -15.53 -11.44
N TYR A 28 -3.15 -16.56 -11.76
CA TYR A 28 -4.53 -16.43 -12.27
C TYR A 28 -5.59 -17.02 -11.34
N THR A 29 -5.17 -17.66 -10.25
CA THR A 29 -6.09 -18.27 -9.27
C THR A 29 -6.77 -17.17 -8.47
N THR A 30 -8.10 -17.07 -8.61
CA THR A 30 -8.90 -16.06 -7.91
C THR A 30 -8.99 -16.35 -6.42
N ILE A 31 -8.92 -15.30 -5.61
CA ILE A 31 -9.20 -15.31 -4.18
C ILE A 31 -10.67 -14.91 -4.01
N THR A 32 -11.55 -15.90 -4.00
CA THR A 32 -12.99 -15.73 -3.77
C THR A 32 -13.25 -15.14 -2.39
N ASN A 33 -14.09 -14.10 -2.33
CA ASN A 33 -14.50 -13.48 -1.07
C ASN A 33 -15.21 -14.50 -0.16
N ARG A 34 -15.05 -14.35 1.15
CA ARG A 34 -15.65 -15.19 2.21
C ARG A 34 -15.37 -16.70 2.10
N GLN A 35 -14.43 -17.12 1.25
CA GLN A 35 -14.01 -18.51 1.15
C GLN A 35 -12.94 -18.84 2.21
N LYS A 36 -13.29 -19.73 3.14
CA LYS A 36 -12.36 -20.18 4.19
C LYS A 36 -11.09 -20.79 3.59
N HIS A 37 -9.97 -20.45 4.21
CA HIS A 37 -8.63 -20.96 3.89
C HIS A 37 -8.12 -20.67 2.48
N ASN A 38 -8.72 -19.70 1.77
CA ASN A 38 -8.34 -19.44 0.39
C ASN A 38 -7.00 -18.69 0.27
N LEU A 39 -6.69 -17.81 1.23
CA LEU A 39 -5.41 -17.08 1.27
C LEU A 39 -4.54 -17.51 2.47
N PHE A 40 -5.09 -17.45 3.67
CA PHE A 40 -4.44 -17.91 4.89
C PHE A 40 -4.91 -19.32 5.26
N PRO A 41 -4.03 -20.28 5.57
CA PRO A 41 -4.43 -21.58 6.07
C PRO A 41 -4.98 -21.45 7.49
N ARG A 42 -5.62 -22.51 7.99
CA ARG A 42 -6.04 -22.58 9.39
C ARG A 42 -4.82 -22.43 10.32
N VAL A 43 -4.91 -21.54 11.30
CA VAL A 43 -3.95 -21.48 12.41
C VAL A 43 -4.07 -22.75 13.27
N THR A 44 -2.99 -23.51 13.34
CA THR A 44 -2.94 -24.77 14.08
C THR A 44 -2.85 -24.54 15.59
N ARG A 45 -3.12 -25.59 16.38
CA ARG A 45 -2.99 -25.51 17.84
C ARG A 45 -1.55 -25.17 18.28
N PRO A 46 -0.49 -25.79 17.76
CA PRO A 46 0.88 -25.41 18.10
C PRO A 46 1.17 -23.95 17.78
N GLU A 47 0.79 -23.45 16.60
CA GLU A 47 1.00 -22.04 16.22
C GLU A 47 0.31 -21.05 17.15
N ARG A 48 -0.86 -21.39 17.71
CA ARG A 48 -1.51 -20.55 18.72
C ARG A 48 -0.81 -20.59 20.08
N ILE A 49 -0.21 -21.72 20.45
CA ILE A 49 0.52 -21.85 21.72
C ILE A 49 1.83 -21.07 21.63
N ASP A 50 2.59 -21.28 20.56
CA ASP A 50 3.95 -20.74 20.41
C ASP A 50 3.95 -19.33 19.81
N GLY A 51 2.86 -18.93 19.16
CA GLY A 51 2.79 -17.73 18.34
C GLY A 51 3.33 -17.98 16.92
N LYS A 52 2.83 -17.21 15.96
CA LYS A 52 3.20 -17.33 14.54
C LYS A 52 3.05 -16.01 13.82
N THR A 53 4.07 -15.61 13.07
CA THR A 53 3.92 -14.59 12.02
C THR A 53 3.86 -15.28 10.66
N ARG A 54 2.89 -14.88 9.84
CA ARG A 54 2.68 -15.41 8.50
C ARG A 54 2.46 -14.28 7.51
N TYR A 55 3.02 -14.44 6.32
CA TYR A 55 2.90 -13.47 5.24
C TYR A 55 2.12 -14.08 4.07
N ARG A 56 1.32 -13.28 3.38
CA ARG A 56 0.65 -13.66 2.13
C ARG A 56 0.72 -12.53 1.14
N LYS A 57 1.32 -12.80 -0.01
CA LYS A 57 1.19 -11.94 -1.18
C LYS A 57 -0.13 -12.23 -1.87
N PHE A 58 -0.69 -11.21 -2.50
CA PHE A 58 -1.82 -11.30 -3.41
C PHE A 58 -1.81 -10.08 -4.33
N PHE A 59 -2.67 -10.08 -5.33
CA PHE A 59 -2.76 -9.00 -6.30
C PHE A 59 -4.19 -8.52 -6.41
N LEU A 60 -4.38 -7.21 -6.35
CA LEU A 60 -5.60 -6.53 -6.75
C LEU A 60 -5.54 -6.34 -8.28
N TRP A 61 -6.52 -6.86 -9.01
CA TRP A 61 -6.54 -6.88 -10.47
C TRP A 61 -7.75 -6.11 -10.99
N ASN A 62 -7.49 -5.05 -11.75
CA ASN A 62 -8.49 -4.38 -12.56
C ASN A 62 -8.67 -5.16 -13.87
N LYS A 63 -9.83 -5.79 -14.02
CA LYS A 63 -10.23 -6.60 -15.16
C LYS A 63 -11.18 -5.89 -16.11
N ASN A 64 -11.32 -4.56 -15.99
CA ASN A 64 -12.25 -3.82 -16.82
C ASN A 64 -11.98 -4.07 -18.31
N SER A 65 -12.95 -4.67 -18.97
CA SER A 65 -12.82 -5.17 -20.34
C SER A 65 -12.72 -4.06 -21.40
N SER A 66 -13.08 -2.82 -21.04
CA SER A 66 -12.93 -1.64 -21.90
C SER A 66 -11.56 -0.97 -21.78
N GLY A 67 -10.66 -1.50 -20.93
CA GLY A 67 -9.32 -0.94 -20.73
C GLY A 67 -9.31 0.31 -19.84
N GLU A 68 -10.37 0.54 -19.06
CA GLU A 68 -10.50 1.70 -18.20
C GLU A 68 -9.51 1.61 -17.03
N THR A 69 -9.01 2.77 -16.59
CA THR A 69 -8.10 2.87 -15.44
C THR A 69 -8.90 2.86 -14.15
N ALA A 70 -8.51 2.06 -13.17
CA ALA A 70 -8.95 2.27 -11.80
C ALA A 70 -8.04 3.35 -11.20
N ALA A 71 -8.54 4.58 -11.10
CA ALA A 71 -7.75 5.74 -10.71
C ALA A 71 -7.61 5.85 -9.20
N SER A 72 -6.46 6.36 -8.74
CA SER A 72 -6.21 6.76 -7.35
C SER A 72 -6.66 5.73 -6.31
N VAL A 73 -6.36 4.45 -6.53
CA VAL A 73 -6.91 3.37 -5.72
C VAL A 73 -6.32 3.39 -4.31
N LEU A 74 -7.19 3.34 -3.29
CA LEU A 74 -6.80 3.10 -1.91
C LEU A 74 -7.28 1.73 -1.46
N SER A 75 -6.47 1.04 -0.67
CA SER A 75 -6.82 -0.23 -0.02
C SER A 75 -6.56 -0.13 1.48
N TYR A 76 -7.44 -0.67 2.31
CA TYR A 76 -7.28 -0.60 3.77
C TYR A 76 -7.97 -1.74 4.50
N LEU A 77 -7.37 -2.17 5.61
CA LEU A 77 -7.95 -3.11 6.56
C LEU A 77 -8.75 -2.33 7.60
N ILE A 78 -10.08 -2.40 7.56
CA ILE A 78 -10.94 -1.51 8.37
C ILE A 78 -11.39 -2.11 9.69
N PHE A 79 -11.51 -3.44 9.77
CA PHE A 79 -12.01 -4.13 10.97
C PHE A 79 -10.96 -5.11 11.50
N PRO A 80 -10.59 -5.03 12.80
CA PRO A 80 -9.64 -5.95 13.40
C PRO A 80 -10.23 -7.37 13.47
N SER A 81 -9.35 -8.36 13.62
CA SER A 81 -9.80 -9.74 13.75
C SER A 81 -10.62 -9.94 15.03
N PRO A 82 -11.68 -10.77 15.01
CA PRO A 82 -12.37 -11.20 16.23
C PRO A 82 -11.61 -12.25 17.04
N ALA A 83 -10.51 -12.82 16.53
CA ALA A 83 -9.78 -13.94 17.13
C ALA A 83 -8.54 -13.52 17.97
N GLY A 84 -8.19 -12.23 17.99
CA GLY A 84 -7.04 -11.68 18.74
C GLY A 84 -5.68 -11.84 18.05
N ASP A 85 -5.66 -12.35 16.82
CA ASP A 85 -4.55 -12.20 15.88
C ASP A 85 -4.65 -10.86 15.13
N ARG A 86 -3.53 -10.39 14.60
CA ARG A 86 -3.43 -9.05 14.02
C ARG A 86 -3.09 -9.14 12.55
N PHE A 87 -3.71 -8.29 11.74
CA PHE A 87 -3.46 -8.24 10.31
C PHE A 87 -3.00 -6.86 9.89
N TYR A 88 -1.95 -6.84 9.07
CA TYR A 88 -1.41 -5.63 8.45
C TYR A 88 -1.29 -5.81 6.95
N ILE A 89 -1.46 -4.73 6.21
CA ILE A 89 -1.33 -4.69 4.75
C ILE A 89 -0.18 -3.78 4.34
N ALA A 90 0.57 -4.14 3.30
CA ALA A 90 1.60 -3.29 2.70
C ALA A 90 1.56 -3.42 1.17
N ALA A 91 2.03 -2.39 0.46
CA ALA A 91 2.27 -2.50 -0.96
C ALA A 91 3.47 -3.42 -1.22
N GLY A 92 3.38 -4.23 -2.27
CA GLY A 92 4.50 -5.02 -2.77
C GLY A 92 4.90 -4.59 -4.17
N THR A 93 5.89 -5.27 -4.72
CA THR A 93 6.31 -5.15 -6.13
C THR A 93 5.76 -6.30 -6.97
N GLN A 94 5.84 -6.18 -8.29
CA GLN A 94 5.30 -7.22 -9.19
C GLN A 94 5.96 -8.60 -9.02
N SER A 95 7.17 -8.66 -8.45
CA SER A 95 7.96 -9.90 -8.38
C SER A 95 8.55 -10.23 -7.02
N ASP A 96 8.45 -9.34 -6.02
CA ASP A 96 8.99 -9.61 -4.68
C ASP A 96 8.44 -10.90 -4.07
N THR A 97 9.27 -11.49 -3.23
CA THR A 97 9.00 -12.67 -2.42
C THR A 97 9.10 -12.30 -0.95
N GLN A 98 8.70 -13.21 -0.06
CA GLN A 98 8.81 -13.00 1.38
C GLN A 98 10.27 -12.81 1.82
N ASN A 99 11.24 -13.31 1.06
CA ASN A 99 12.67 -13.08 1.31
C ASN A 99 13.08 -11.61 1.15
N ASP A 100 12.34 -10.85 0.34
CA ASP A 100 12.63 -9.46 0.02
C ASP A 100 11.95 -8.47 0.99
N LEU A 101 11.14 -8.98 1.93
CA LEU A 101 10.50 -8.15 2.96
C LEU A 101 11.55 -7.66 3.97
N ASP A 102 11.65 -6.35 4.09
CA ASP A 102 12.55 -5.67 5.03
C ASP A 102 11.85 -4.49 5.74
N SER A 103 12.62 -3.64 6.41
CA SER A 103 12.09 -2.47 7.12
C SER A 103 11.58 -1.33 6.22
N SER A 104 11.74 -1.43 4.89
CA SER A 104 11.22 -0.43 3.95
C SER A 104 9.71 -0.59 3.68
N TYR A 105 9.15 -1.76 3.98
CA TYR A 105 7.72 -2.01 3.80
C TYR A 105 6.91 -1.26 4.86
N ASN A 106 6.11 -0.31 4.39
CA ASN A 106 5.22 0.45 5.24
C ASN A 106 3.92 -0.32 5.47
N TRP A 107 3.81 -0.94 6.65
CA TRP A 107 2.65 -1.74 7.06
C TRP A 107 1.54 -0.85 7.59
N ALA A 108 0.33 -0.99 7.05
CA ALA A 108 -0.88 -0.31 7.48
C ALA A 108 -1.85 -1.29 8.16
N GLY A 109 -2.73 -0.78 9.01
CA GLY A 109 -3.78 -1.56 9.68
C GLY A 109 -4.97 -0.67 10.05
N GLY A 110 -5.95 -1.27 10.72
CA GLY A 110 -7.11 -0.55 11.24
C GLY A 110 -7.44 -0.90 12.69
N GLY A 111 -8.27 -0.06 13.29
CA GLY A 111 -8.70 -0.14 14.68
C GLY A 111 -10.01 0.57 14.93
N SER A 112 -10.55 0.44 16.14
CA SER A 112 -11.75 1.16 16.55
C SER A 112 -11.43 2.60 16.93
N LEU A 113 -12.36 3.52 16.75
CA LEU A 113 -12.18 4.89 17.25
C LEU A 113 -12.05 4.90 18.80
N ASN A 114 -10.97 5.49 19.31
CA ASN A 114 -10.69 5.53 20.75
C ASN A 114 -11.52 6.60 21.49
N SER A 115 -11.77 7.74 20.83
CA SER A 115 -12.50 8.88 21.40
C SER A 115 -13.42 9.49 20.37
N ALA A 116 -14.61 9.93 20.79
CA ALA A 116 -15.54 10.59 19.89
C ALA A 116 -14.90 11.83 19.24
N ILE A 117 -15.23 12.06 17.98
CA ILE A 117 -14.75 13.20 17.21
C ILE A 117 -15.90 14.18 17.03
N THR A 118 -15.61 15.47 17.19
CA THR A 118 -16.52 16.54 16.79
C THR A 118 -16.08 17.10 15.45
N ALA A 119 -17.03 17.38 14.55
CA ALA A 119 -16.76 18.08 13.30
C ALA A 119 -15.90 19.35 13.53
N GLY A 120 -14.90 19.57 12.68
CA GLY A 120 -13.91 20.64 12.82
C GLY A 120 -12.63 20.23 13.55
N ALA A 121 -12.57 19.05 14.16
CA ALA A 121 -11.34 18.52 14.76
C ALA A 121 -10.24 18.32 13.69
N GLN A 122 -8.97 18.42 14.11
CA GLN A 122 -7.79 18.18 13.25
C GLN A 122 -6.90 17.07 13.83
N GLN A 123 -7.50 16.20 14.63
CA GLN A 123 -6.83 15.05 15.20
C GLN A 123 -7.81 13.91 15.42
N ILE A 124 -7.31 12.69 15.29
CA ILE A 124 -8.07 11.45 15.45
C ILE A 124 -7.28 10.55 16.39
N SER A 125 -7.96 9.87 17.31
CA SER A 125 -7.37 8.84 18.16
C SER A 125 -7.98 7.48 17.86
N ILE A 126 -7.15 6.52 17.46
CA ILE A 126 -7.53 5.18 17.01
C ILE A 126 -6.94 4.17 18.00
N LEU A 127 -7.78 3.25 18.48
CA LEU A 127 -7.37 2.14 19.32
C LEU A 127 -7.07 0.92 18.43
N PHE A 128 -5.81 0.52 18.40
CA PHE A 128 -5.35 -0.70 17.75
C PHE A 128 -5.24 -1.85 18.75
N GLU A 129 -5.16 -3.07 18.25
CA GLU A 129 -4.87 -4.25 19.08
C GLU A 129 -3.45 -4.19 19.68
N ASN A 130 -2.51 -3.52 18.99
CA ASN A 130 -1.14 -3.27 19.45
C ASN A 130 -0.50 -2.11 18.68
N ASN A 131 0.67 -1.64 19.14
CA ASN A 131 1.45 -0.54 18.56
C ASN A 131 2.69 -1.02 17.78
N ASP A 132 2.64 -2.22 17.18
CA ASP A 132 3.77 -2.88 16.54
C ASP A 132 3.82 -2.70 15.00
N PHE A 133 3.30 -1.59 14.51
CA PHE A 133 3.47 -1.15 13.13
C PHE A 133 3.75 0.37 13.08
N TYR A 134 4.33 0.80 11.97
CA TYR A 134 4.72 2.18 11.74
C TYR A 134 3.70 2.87 10.84
N ILE A 135 3.40 4.13 11.12
CA ILE A 135 2.69 4.99 10.16
C ILE A 135 3.60 6.14 9.76
N ASP A 136 3.41 6.64 8.55
CA ASP A 136 4.13 7.78 8.02
C ASP A 136 3.21 9.01 7.91
N ASN A 137 3.84 10.19 7.84
CA ASN A 137 3.21 11.43 7.45
C ASN A 137 2.69 11.35 6.01
N GLY A 138 1.67 12.16 5.69
CA GLY A 138 1.07 12.20 4.36
C GLY A 138 0.28 10.95 3.97
N GLN A 139 0.04 10.01 4.90
CA GLN A 139 -0.80 8.85 4.65
C GLN A 139 -2.27 9.21 4.78
N VAL A 140 -3.11 8.52 3.99
CA VAL A 140 -4.56 8.66 4.12
C VAL A 140 -5.02 7.94 5.39
N ILE A 141 -5.87 8.58 6.17
CA ILE A 141 -6.58 8.05 7.31
C ILE A 141 -8.06 7.96 6.93
N VAL A 142 -8.60 6.76 6.98
CA VAL A 142 -10.01 6.49 6.67
C VAL A 142 -10.79 6.45 7.96
N ILE A 143 -11.96 7.10 8.01
CA ILE A 143 -12.92 6.99 9.11
C ILE A 143 -14.23 6.44 8.53
N ASN A 144 -14.72 5.33 9.07
CA ASN A 144 -15.95 4.70 8.60
C ASN A 144 -16.88 4.38 9.77
N SER A 145 -18.11 4.89 9.71
CA SER A 145 -19.16 4.70 10.73
C SER A 145 -20.36 3.86 10.26
N HIS A 146 -20.21 3.14 9.15
CA HIS A 146 -21.23 2.23 8.61
C HIS A 146 -21.33 0.90 9.36
N PHE A 147 -20.86 0.82 10.60
CA PHE A 147 -20.89 -0.39 11.41
C PHE A 147 -22.08 -0.35 12.37
N LEU A 148 -23.13 -1.10 12.03
CA LEU A 148 -24.30 -1.27 12.86
C LEU A 148 -23.95 -2.11 14.08
N THR A 149 -24.35 -1.65 15.27
CA THR A 149 -24.09 -2.32 16.54
C THR A 149 -25.39 -2.81 17.17
N SER A 150 -25.31 -3.74 18.12
CA SER A 150 -26.48 -4.27 18.84
C SER A 150 -27.55 -4.88 17.92
N GLN A 151 -27.12 -5.50 16.83
CA GLN A 151 -27.99 -6.11 15.84
C GLN A 151 -28.52 -7.47 16.33
N THR A 152 -29.74 -7.82 15.90
CA THR A 152 -30.33 -9.15 16.14
C THR A 152 -30.02 -10.05 14.96
N MET A 153 -29.39 -11.19 15.22
CA MET A 153 -29.03 -12.18 14.20
C MET A 153 -29.94 -13.40 14.29
N ASP A 154 -30.16 -14.07 13.16
CA ASP A 154 -30.69 -15.43 13.20
C ASP A 154 -29.64 -16.42 13.75
N SER A 155 -30.12 -17.55 14.25
CA SER A 155 -29.33 -18.54 15.00
C SER A 155 -28.24 -19.24 14.17
N ASP A 156 -28.38 -19.26 12.85
CA ASP A 156 -27.47 -19.92 11.91
C ASP A 156 -26.37 -19.00 11.36
N VAL A 157 -26.43 -17.70 11.66
CA VAL A 157 -25.49 -16.68 11.17
C VAL A 157 -24.17 -16.73 11.94
N LYS A 158 -23.05 -16.76 11.21
CA LYS A 158 -21.69 -16.83 11.75
C LYS A 158 -20.85 -15.64 11.30
N ALA A 159 -19.84 -15.27 12.07
CA ALA A 159 -18.99 -14.13 11.71
C ALA A 159 -18.37 -14.32 10.31
N PHE A 160 -18.31 -13.22 9.57
CA PHE A 160 -18.01 -13.06 8.16
C PHE A 160 -18.99 -13.70 7.16
N ASP A 161 -20.17 -14.13 7.61
CA ASP A 161 -21.26 -14.48 6.69
C ASP A 161 -21.83 -13.22 6.02
N SER A 162 -22.25 -13.40 4.76
CA SER A 162 -23.15 -12.46 4.08
C SER A 162 -24.52 -12.52 4.73
N VAL A 163 -25.09 -11.36 5.03
CA VAL A 163 -26.39 -11.24 5.68
C VAL A 163 -27.31 -10.26 4.97
N TYR A 164 -28.61 -10.44 5.17
CA TYR A 164 -29.68 -9.57 4.71
C TYR A 164 -30.62 -9.21 5.87
N TYR A 165 -31.03 -7.96 5.97
CA TYR A 165 -31.99 -7.51 6.98
C TYR A 165 -33.43 -7.70 6.50
N ASN A 166 -34.17 -8.59 7.16
CA ASN A 166 -35.55 -8.93 6.77
C ASN A 166 -36.64 -8.04 7.40
N GLY A 167 -36.25 -6.92 8.03
CA GLY A 167 -37.16 -6.03 8.78
C GLY A 167 -37.25 -6.32 10.28
N SER A 168 -36.68 -7.44 10.77
CA SER A 168 -36.63 -7.76 12.20
C SER A 168 -35.26 -8.23 12.66
N ARG A 169 -34.59 -9.08 11.88
CA ARG A 169 -33.26 -9.62 12.18
C ARG A 169 -32.45 -9.77 10.89
N TRP A 170 -31.16 -9.98 11.06
CA TRP A 170 -30.25 -10.32 9.98
C TRP A 170 -30.25 -11.83 9.77
N ILE A 171 -30.56 -12.25 8.54
CA ILE A 171 -30.55 -13.66 8.12
C ILE A 171 -29.37 -13.90 7.17
N LYS A 172 -28.90 -15.14 7.08
CA LYS A 172 -27.85 -15.51 6.14
C LYS A 172 -28.37 -15.44 4.71
N GLN A 173 -27.81 -14.53 3.91
CA GLN A 173 -28.19 -14.36 2.50
C GLN A 173 -27.08 -13.64 1.74
N THR A 174 -26.72 -14.18 0.58
CA THR A 174 -25.81 -13.54 -0.37
C THR A 174 -26.63 -12.69 -1.35
N PRO A 175 -26.22 -11.44 -1.65
CA PRO A 175 -26.86 -10.66 -2.69
C PRO A 175 -26.73 -11.34 -4.06
N SER A 176 -27.66 -11.06 -4.96
CA SER A 176 -27.63 -11.56 -6.34
C SER A 176 -26.61 -10.83 -7.22
N ASP A 177 -26.27 -9.59 -6.84
CA ASP A 177 -25.28 -8.75 -7.51
C ASP A 177 -24.11 -8.48 -6.56
N THR A 178 -22.89 -8.47 -7.10
CA THR A 178 -21.69 -8.08 -6.37
C THR A 178 -21.68 -6.59 -6.00
N GLU A 179 -22.40 -5.75 -6.73
CA GLU A 179 -22.52 -4.31 -6.42
C GLU A 179 -23.38 -4.06 -5.16
N ASP A 180 -24.27 -5.01 -4.80
CA ASP A 180 -25.07 -4.94 -3.58
C ASP A 180 -24.33 -5.53 -2.35
N GLU A 181 -23.11 -6.04 -2.53
CA GLU A 181 -22.31 -6.56 -1.41
C GLU A 181 -22.02 -5.45 -0.40
N ASP A 182 -22.31 -5.73 0.87
CA ASP A 182 -22.16 -4.78 1.98
C ASP A 182 -22.96 -3.47 1.85
N MET A 183 -23.97 -3.42 0.98
CA MET A 183 -24.90 -2.29 0.84
C MET A 183 -26.24 -2.60 1.51
N TYR A 184 -26.74 -1.73 2.41
CA TYR A 184 -28.02 -1.96 3.09
C TYR A 184 -29.16 -2.18 2.08
N PRO A 185 -30.00 -3.23 2.23
CA PRO A 185 -30.18 -4.09 3.40
C PRO A 185 -29.26 -5.32 3.50
N TYR A 186 -28.25 -5.45 2.66
CA TYR A 186 -27.19 -6.46 2.76
C TYR A 186 -26.00 -5.98 3.60
N GLY A 187 -25.21 -6.92 4.13
CA GLY A 187 -24.06 -6.63 4.98
C GLY A 187 -23.15 -7.83 5.23
N THR A 188 -22.04 -7.57 5.92
CA THR A 188 -21.17 -8.58 6.51
C THR A 188 -21.41 -8.63 8.02
N TYR A 189 -21.77 -9.80 8.55
CA TYR A 189 -21.80 -9.97 10.00
C TYR A 189 -20.38 -10.08 10.55
N LEU A 190 -20.00 -9.26 11.52
CA LEU A 190 -18.64 -9.19 12.05
C LEU A 190 -18.47 -9.89 13.41
N GLY A 191 -19.50 -10.62 13.85
CA GLY A 191 -19.57 -11.17 15.20
C GLY A 191 -20.02 -10.14 16.23
N SER A 192 -20.29 -10.60 17.45
CA SER A 192 -20.69 -9.76 18.59
C SER A 192 -21.82 -8.76 18.27
N ASN A 193 -22.84 -9.20 17.53
CA ASN A 193 -23.99 -8.39 17.13
C ASN A 193 -23.62 -7.12 16.33
N LYS A 194 -22.50 -7.16 15.59
CA LYS A 194 -22.09 -6.08 14.68
C LYS A 194 -22.26 -6.48 13.22
N VAL A 195 -22.76 -5.57 12.39
CA VAL A 195 -22.89 -5.75 10.94
C VAL A 195 -22.25 -4.55 10.24
N PHE A 196 -21.34 -4.81 9.30
CA PHE A 196 -20.88 -3.78 8.37
C PHE A 196 -21.83 -3.72 7.17
N SER A 197 -22.35 -2.53 6.90
CA SER A 197 -23.29 -2.28 5.81
C SER A 197 -23.32 -0.79 5.50
N TYR A 198 -22.97 -0.38 4.29
CA TYR A 198 -23.15 0.98 3.80
C TYR A 198 -24.64 1.34 3.89
N ASN A 199 -24.94 2.37 4.68
CA ASN A 199 -26.28 2.73 5.09
C ASN A 199 -26.39 4.25 5.29
N THR A 200 -27.61 4.79 5.29
CA THR A 200 -27.84 6.24 5.30
C THR A 200 -27.49 6.95 6.61
N ASN A 201 -27.18 6.22 7.68
CA ASN A 201 -26.83 6.79 8.98
C ASN A 201 -25.31 6.85 9.22
N GLY A 202 -24.51 6.19 8.37
CA GLY A 202 -23.06 6.21 8.47
C GLY A 202 -22.44 7.28 7.58
N ASN A 203 -21.21 7.64 7.91
CA ASN A 203 -20.34 8.51 7.15
C ASN A 203 -19.02 7.79 6.87
N LEU A 204 -18.42 8.13 5.73
CA LEU A 204 -17.09 7.70 5.30
C LEU A 204 -16.28 8.95 4.95
N GLU A 205 -15.10 9.08 5.55
CA GLU A 205 -14.17 10.19 5.29
C GLU A 205 -12.76 9.69 5.04
N TYR A 206 -12.07 10.41 4.16
CA TYR A 206 -10.66 10.21 3.83
C TYR A 206 -9.92 11.51 4.16
N LEU A 207 -8.96 11.44 5.07
CA LEU A 207 -8.20 12.58 5.56
C LEU A 207 -6.72 12.30 5.39
N THR A 208 -5.89 13.31 5.24
CA THR A 208 -4.44 13.16 5.06
C THR A 208 -3.73 13.44 6.38
N SER A 209 -2.82 12.58 6.82
CA SER A 209 -1.96 12.89 7.98
C SER A 209 -1.01 14.04 7.64
N GLN A 210 -0.78 14.94 8.60
CA GLN A 210 0.07 16.12 8.38
C GLN A 210 1.49 15.75 7.92
N ASN A 211 2.14 16.65 7.19
CA ASN A 211 3.54 16.52 6.79
C ASN A 211 4.26 17.87 6.81
N ASN A 212 4.12 18.61 7.91
CA ASN A 212 4.64 19.96 8.03
C ASN A 212 6.16 19.93 8.12
N SER A 213 6.82 20.55 7.14
CA SER A 213 8.28 20.71 7.11
C SER A 213 8.69 22.12 7.50
N HIS A 214 9.80 22.20 8.22
CA HIS A 214 10.43 23.42 8.71
C HIS A 214 11.83 23.50 8.12
N SER A 215 12.27 24.69 7.73
CA SER A 215 13.57 24.90 7.09
C SER A 215 14.31 26.06 7.72
N ALA A 216 15.63 25.92 7.80
CA ALA A 216 16.55 26.93 8.31
C ALA A 216 16.25 27.41 9.75
N GLU A 217 15.71 26.55 10.62
CA GLU A 217 15.59 26.90 12.04
C GLU A 217 16.98 27.07 12.64
N VAL A 218 17.23 28.21 13.29
CA VAL A 218 18.55 28.51 13.88
C VAL A 218 18.70 27.78 15.21
N LEU A 219 19.65 26.84 15.26
CA LEU A 219 20.02 26.10 16.48
C LEU A 219 21.04 26.84 17.34
N GLY A 220 21.78 27.77 16.73
CA GLY A 220 22.79 28.61 17.37
C GLY A 220 23.68 29.30 16.34
N ALA A 221 24.42 30.31 16.80
CA ALA A 221 25.42 31.00 15.99
C ALA A 221 26.81 30.41 16.26
N GLY A 222 27.51 30.03 15.20
CA GLY A 222 28.93 29.68 15.24
C GLY A 222 29.75 30.86 15.72
N THR A 223 30.70 30.60 16.61
CA THR A 223 31.59 31.63 17.17
C THR A 223 33.04 31.47 16.68
N GLY A 224 33.32 30.49 15.81
CA GLY A 224 34.68 30.12 15.42
C GLY A 224 35.46 29.38 16.50
N SER A 225 34.85 29.11 17.67
CA SER A 225 35.48 28.38 18.78
C SER A 225 34.53 27.46 19.55
N GLN A 226 33.23 27.75 19.55
CA GLN A 226 32.22 26.87 20.14
C GLN A 226 32.04 25.60 19.30
N THR A 227 32.16 24.44 19.95
CA THR A 227 31.98 23.14 19.30
C THR A 227 30.71 22.42 19.75
N SER A 228 30.01 22.90 20.79
CA SER A 228 28.84 22.22 21.36
C SER A 228 27.60 23.08 21.27
N PHE A 229 26.51 22.50 20.77
CA PHE A 229 25.20 23.12 20.62
C PHE A 229 24.14 22.18 21.18
N THR A 230 23.33 22.68 22.12
CA THR A 230 22.22 21.91 22.71
C THR A 230 20.97 22.80 22.75
N GLY A 231 19.81 22.18 22.69
CA GLY A 231 18.55 22.92 22.72
C GLY A 231 17.35 22.04 22.38
N THR A 232 16.26 22.67 21.99
CA THR A 232 15.05 22.01 21.51
C THR A 232 14.53 22.79 20.32
N VAL A 233 14.20 22.09 19.24
CA VAL A 233 13.60 22.74 18.07
C VAL A 233 12.17 23.21 18.39
N SER A 234 11.70 24.19 17.64
CA SER A 234 10.46 24.92 17.93
C SER A 234 9.20 24.09 17.66
N HIS A 235 9.25 23.17 16.69
CA HIS A 235 8.11 22.36 16.29
C HIS A 235 8.32 20.89 16.66
N THR A 236 7.42 20.37 17.49
CA THR A 236 7.49 19.00 18.03
C THR A 236 6.11 18.33 17.97
N PRO A 237 6.06 16.99 17.94
CA PRO A 237 7.18 16.04 17.84
C PRO A 237 7.93 16.11 16.50
N VAL A 238 9.19 15.67 16.46
CA VAL A 238 10.07 15.66 15.27
C VAL A 238 10.14 14.26 14.69
N LYS A 239 9.94 14.12 13.38
CA LYS A 239 10.26 12.89 12.64
C LYS A 239 11.77 12.81 12.49
N GLN A 240 12.42 12.14 13.43
CA GLN A 240 13.88 12.18 13.62
C GLN A 240 14.67 11.90 12.35
N SER A 241 14.28 10.95 11.49
CA SER A 241 14.98 10.60 10.25
C SER A 241 14.97 11.67 9.15
N THR A 242 14.22 12.76 9.33
CA THR A 242 14.13 13.86 8.34
C THR A 242 15.05 15.04 8.64
N VAL A 243 15.75 15.01 9.78
CA VAL A 243 16.53 16.15 10.26
C VAL A 243 17.83 16.27 9.47
N VAL A 244 18.05 17.46 8.91
CA VAL A 244 19.29 17.86 8.22
C VAL A 244 19.85 19.10 8.89
N ILE A 245 21.03 18.97 9.49
CA ILE A 245 21.76 20.08 10.11
C ILE A 245 22.70 20.70 9.08
N LYS A 246 22.65 22.01 8.91
CA LYS A 246 23.51 22.78 7.99
C LYS A 246 24.39 23.74 8.78
N TYR A 247 25.68 23.77 8.44
CA TYR A 247 26.70 24.58 9.12
C TYR A 247 27.84 24.91 8.15
N SER A 248 28.67 25.90 8.50
CA SER A 248 29.85 26.31 7.72
C SER A 248 31.13 26.14 8.53
N ILE A 249 32.17 25.59 7.91
CA ILE A 249 33.53 25.47 8.47
C ILE A 249 34.52 25.84 7.38
N GLY A 250 35.42 26.79 7.64
CA GLY A 250 36.41 27.24 6.65
C GLY A 250 35.77 27.86 5.42
N SER A 251 34.63 28.55 5.57
CA SER A 251 33.79 29.12 4.50
C SER A 251 33.16 28.09 3.54
N VAL A 252 33.20 26.80 3.88
CA VAL A 252 32.54 25.73 3.13
C VAL A 252 31.30 25.27 3.89
N GLN A 253 30.17 25.12 3.18
CA GLN A 253 28.94 24.59 3.75
C GLN A 253 28.95 23.06 3.79
N TYR A 254 28.52 22.52 4.92
CA TYR A 254 28.37 21.09 5.16
C TYR A 254 26.97 20.76 5.65
N GLN A 255 26.61 19.50 5.52
CA GLN A 255 25.36 18.94 6.04
C GLN A 255 25.65 17.72 6.91
N ALA A 256 24.85 17.55 7.96
CA ALA A 256 24.77 16.32 8.75
C ALA A 256 23.33 15.82 8.76
N THR A 257 23.16 14.51 8.67
CA THR A 257 21.85 13.86 8.59
C THR A 257 21.60 13.00 9.83
N THR A 258 20.34 12.68 10.08
CA THR A 258 19.95 11.78 11.16
C THR A 258 19.49 10.41 10.65
N ASN A 259 19.72 9.38 11.45
CA ASN A 259 19.05 8.09 11.28
C ASN A 259 17.68 8.04 11.98
N SER A 260 16.98 6.91 11.88
CA SER A 260 15.67 6.69 12.52
C SER A 260 15.70 6.76 14.06
N SER A 261 16.87 6.56 14.68
CA SER A 261 17.05 6.68 16.13
C SER A 261 17.45 8.10 16.56
N GLY A 262 17.56 9.03 15.60
CA GLY A 262 17.95 10.42 15.84
C GLY A 262 19.43 10.64 16.09
N THR A 263 20.31 9.69 15.76
CA THR A 263 21.76 9.94 15.76
C THR A 263 22.12 10.84 14.59
N ILE A 264 22.75 11.98 14.86
CA ILE A 264 23.23 12.93 13.87
C ILE A 264 24.66 12.55 13.46
N SER A 265 24.90 12.43 12.16
CA SER A 265 26.21 12.12 11.59
C SER A 265 26.49 12.99 10.36
N GLY A 266 27.75 13.40 10.20
CA GLY A 266 28.20 14.25 9.11
C GLY A 266 29.66 14.68 9.29
N THR A 267 30.19 15.42 8.32
CA THR A 267 31.57 15.91 8.37
C THR A 267 31.80 16.77 9.61
N SER A 268 32.90 16.56 10.31
CA SER A 268 33.23 17.34 11.52
C SER A 268 32.21 17.25 12.66
N ILE A 269 31.29 16.27 12.65
CA ILE A 269 30.42 15.94 13.80
C ILE A 269 31.10 14.81 14.59
N SER A 270 31.53 15.10 15.82
CA SER A 270 32.08 14.09 16.74
C SER A 270 30.98 13.26 17.39
N SER A 271 29.87 13.88 17.73
CA SER A 271 28.67 13.21 18.23
C SER A 271 27.46 14.11 18.00
N GLY A 272 26.29 13.52 17.81
CA GLY A 272 25.07 14.30 17.85
C GLY A 272 23.83 13.43 17.97
N THR A 273 22.82 13.97 18.64
CA THR A 273 21.52 13.35 18.81
C THR A 273 20.41 14.39 18.69
N ILE A 274 19.25 13.95 18.22
CA ILE A 274 17.98 14.65 18.37
C ILE A 274 16.90 13.65 18.72
N SER A 275 16.08 13.94 19.72
CA SER A 275 14.95 13.09 20.13
C SER A 275 13.68 13.43 19.35
N ASN A 276 12.67 12.55 19.44
CA ASN A 276 11.33 12.84 18.93
C ASN A 276 10.69 14.07 19.63
N ALA A 277 11.03 14.33 20.90
CA ALA A 277 10.64 15.56 21.59
C ALA A 277 11.41 16.82 21.12
N GLY A 278 12.22 16.72 20.06
CA GLY A 278 12.95 17.84 19.47
C GLY A 278 14.21 18.26 20.21
N VAL A 279 14.53 17.63 21.35
CA VAL A 279 15.75 17.93 22.13
C VAL A 279 16.97 17.46 21.36
N TYR A 280 17.89 18.37 21.04
CA TYR A 280 19.13 18.09 20.31
C TYR A 280 20.39 18.36 21.15
N SER A 281 21.45 17.63 20.81
CA SER A 281 22.81 17.84 21.30
C SER A 281 23.78 17.54 20.17
N ILE A 282 24.64 18.49 19.81
CA ILE A 282 25.58 18.38 18.68
C ILE A 282 26.96 18.80 19.17
N THR A 283 27.96 17.95 18.92
CA THR A 283 29.37 18.24 19.19
C THR A 283 30.16 18.14 17.89
N PHE A 284 30.81 19.23 17.52
CA PHE A 284 31.70 19.32 16.36
C PHE A 284 33.15 18.99 16.74
N SER A 285 33.89 18.33 15.86
CA SER A 285 35.35 18.17 15.98
C SER A 285 36.11 19.43 15.61
N THR A 286 35.50 20.32 14.83
CA THR A 286 36.03 21.63 14.42
C THR A 286 34.90 22.64 14.53
N ALA A 287 35.14 23.75 15.23
CA ALA A 287 34.10 24.74 15.49
C ALA A 287 33.54 25.35 14.18
N PRO A 288 32.21 25.52 14.07
CA PRO A 288 31.61 26.28 12.98
C PRO A 288 32.12 27.73 12.92
N ASP A 289 32.16 28.28 11.71
CA ASP A 289 32.70 29.61 11.43
C ASP A 289 32.01 30.71 12.26
N ASN A 290 32.79 31.71 12.68
CA ASN A 290 32.28 32.84 13.44
C ASN A 290 31.18 33.58 12.65
N SER A 291 30.09 33.93 13.34
CA SER A 291 28.94 34.64 12.78
C SER A 291 28.21 33.88 11.66
N THR A 292 28.35 32.55 11.58
CA THR A 292 27.53 31.71 10.70
C THR A 292 26.54 30.88 11.51
N ASN A 293 25.29 30.76 11.06
CA ASN A 293 24.29 29.99 11.80
C ASN A 293 24.46 28.49 11.57
N VAL A 294 24.33 27.72 12.64
CA VAL A 294 23.99 26.29 12.57
C VAL A 294 22.46 26.21 12.48
N THR A 295 21.95 25.59 11.44
CA THR A 295 20.50 25.51 11.17
C THR A 295 20.02 24.08 11.00
N ALA A 296 18.73 23.85 11.18
CA ALA A 296 18.08 22.58 10.93
C ALA A 296 16.91 22.72 9.95
N ASP A 297 16.84 21.78 9.01
CA ASP A 297 15.62 21.45 8.29
C ASP A 297 15.07 20.14 8.87
N TYR A 298 13.76 20.04 9.10
CA TYR A 298 13.14 18.85 9.65
C TYR A 298 11.63 18.83 9.39
N THR A 299 10.99 17.69 9.64
CA THR A 299 9.53 17.54 9.52
C THR A 299 8.92 17.18 10.86
N GLU A 300 7.78 17.79 11.21
CA GLU A 300 6.99 17.40 12.38
C GLU A 300 6.45 15.97 12.19
N GLN A 301 6.44 15.17 13.25
CA GLN A 301 5.75 13.89 13.25
C GLN A 301 4.25 14.13 13.43
N SER A 302 3.44 13.65 12.49
CA SER A 302 1.97 13.81 12.53
C SER A 302 1.26 12.86 13.49
N TRP A 303 2.00 12.02 14.20
CA TRP A 303 1.40 10.97 15.00
C TRP A 303 2.18 10.67 16.28
N SER A 304 1.51 10.02 17.23
CA SER A 304 2.10 9.54 18.48
C SER A 304 1.35 8.33 19.03
N TRP A 305 2.08 7.41 19.65
CA TRP A 305 1.49 6.30 20.41
C TRP A 305 1.44 6.60 21.91
N SER A 306 0.33 6.25 22.55
CA SER A 306 0.22 6.12 24.00
C SER A 306 -0.42 4.77 24.31
N GLY A 307 0.39 3.81 24.77
CA GLY A 307 -0.02 2.40 24.75
C GLY A 307 -0.37 1.96 23.33
N ASN A 308 -1.58 1.43 23.15
CA ASN A 308 -2.12 0.99 21.85
C ASN A 308 -3.03 2.04 21.19
N VAL A 309 -3.04 3.28 21.70
CA VAL A 309 -3.78 4.38 21.09
C VAL A 309 -2.85 5.17 20.19
N LEU A 310 -3.14 5.17 18.90
CA LEU A 310 -2.50 6.03 17.91
C LEU A 310 -3.28 7.34 17.83
N THR A 311 -2.61 8.46 18.04
CA THR A 311 -3.16 9.79 17.73
C THR A 311 -2.52 10.32 16.47
N VAL A 312 -3.33 10.77 15.51
CA VAL A 312 -2.89 11.31 14.21
C VAL A 312 -3.44 12.72 14.04
N LYS A 313 -2.59 13.67 13.68
CA LYS A 313 -2.95 15.03 13.25
C LYS A 313 -3.26 15.01 11.75
N THR A 314 -4.37 15.61 11.36
CA THR A 314 -4.84 15.65 9.97
C THR A 314 -4.62 17.02 9.33
N VAL A 315 -4.44 17.05 8.02
CA VAL A 315 -4.34 18.29 7.24
C VAL A 315 -5.71 18.94 7.16
N GLU A 316 -6.71 18.17 6.77
CA GLU A 316 -8.10 18.59 6.68
C GLU A 316 -8.77 18.51 8.07
N GLN A 317 -9.76 19.38 8.29
CA GLN A 317 -10.66 19.21 9.41
C GLN A 317 -11.60 18.03 9.15
N VAL A 318 -11.86 17.23 10.17
CA VAL A 318 -12.87 16.17 10.12
C VAL A 318 -14.23 16.82 9.85
N ALA A 319 -14.94 16.38 8.81
CA ALA A 319 -16.16 17.04 8.35
C ALA A 319 -17.37 16.67 9.22
N ASN A 320 -17.45 15.42 9.67
CA ASN A 320 -18.54 14.87 10.47
C ASN A 320 -18.14 14.63 11.92
N SER A 321 -19.15 14.55 12.79
CA SER A 321 -18.97 14.06 14.16
C SER A 321 -19.12 12.54 14.19
N TYR A 322 -18.28 11.87 14.97
CA TYR A 322 -18.23 10.41 15.07
C TYR A 322 -18.32 9.95 16.52
N SER A 323 -19.22 9.01 16.81
CA SER A 323 -19.22 8.29 18.08
C SER A 323 -18.20 7.16 18.07
N THR A 324 -17.69 6.76 19.24
CA THR A 324 -16.84 5.57 19.35
C THR A 324 -17.59 4.27 19.04
N SER A 325 -18.90 4.24 19.30
CA SER A 325 -19.75 3.12 18.90
C SER A 325 -19.90 3.10 17.39
N GLY A 326 -19.59 1.95 16.76
CA GLY A 326 -19.80 1.76 15.32
C GLY A 326 -18.86 2.52 14.40
N THR A 327 -17.78 3.11 14.92
CA THR A 327 -16.78 3.81 14.10
C THR A 327 -15.44 3.11 14.15
N TYR A 328 -14.92 2.81 12.96
CA TYR A 328 -13.60 2.22 12.75
C TYR A 328 -12.76 3.15 11.88
N SER A 329 -11.46 3.08 12.05
CA SER A 329 -10.51 3.87 11.29
C SER A 329 -9.34 3.01 10.84
N ALA A 330 -8.80 3.32 9.67
CA ALA A 330 -7.71 2.59 9.08
C ALA A 330 -6.71 3.53 8.43
N VAL A 331 -5.46 3.08 8.37
CA VAL A 331 -4.44 3.71 7.55
C VAL A 331 -4.62 3.21 6.12
N GLY A 332 -4.89 4.13 5.20
CA GLY A 332 -5.06 3.89 3.77
C GLY A 332 -3.73 3.62 3.09
N LEU A 333 -3.66 2.51 2.36
CA LEU A 333 -2.56 2.20 1.47
C LEU A 333 -2.87 2.72 0.07
N SER A 334 -2.14 3.75 -0.36
CA SER A 334 -2.26 4.28 -1.72
C SER A 334 -1.58 3.35 -2.72
N LEU A 335 -2.35 2.89 -3.71
CA LEU A 335 -1.89 2.01 -4.79
C LEU A 335 -1.74 2.75 -6.12
N GLY A 336 -2.19 4.02 -6.18
CA GLY A 336 -2.21 4.82 -7.40
C GLY A 336 -3.14 4.24 -8.47
N ASP A 337 -2.84 4.57 -9.73
CA ASP A 337 -3.58 4.05 -10.87
C ASP A 337 -3.29 2.57 -11.10
N ILE A 338 -4.34 1.76 -11.18
CA ILE A 338 -4.25 0.36 -11.62
C ILE A 338 -4.65 0.29 -13.09
N LYS A 339 -3.62 0.32 -13.95
CA LYS A 339 -3.71 0.24 -15.40
C LYS A 339 -2.54 -0.54 -15.98
N THR A 340 -2.72 -1.07 -17.18
CA THR A 340 -1.59 -1.58 -17.96
C THR A 340 -0.69 -0.45 -18.43
N SER A 341 0.62 -0.69 -18.49
CA SER A 341 1.58 0.24 -19.13
C SER A 341 2.71 -0.52 -19.82
N ALA A 342 3.47 0.20 -20.65
CA ALA A 342 4.69 -0.33 -21.24
C ALA A 342 5.78 0.73 -21.22
N ASP A 343 7.01 0.30 -20.97
CA ASP A 343 8.19 1.17 -20.87
C ASP A 343 9.46 0.43 -21.33
N ASN A 344 10.63 0.99 -21.01
CA ASN A 344 11.94 0.37 -21.23
C ASN A 344 12.17 -0.08 -22.69
N LYS A 345 11.70 0.73 -23.65
CA LYS A 345 11.93 0.49 -25.08
C LYS A 345 13.43 0.52 -25.39
N SER A 346 13.93 -0.53 -26.02
CA SER A 346 15.28 -0.58 -26.58
C SER A 346 15.28 -1.17 -27.99
N ILE A 347 16.18 -0.71 -28.85
CA ILE A 347 16.28 -1.14 -30.25
C ILE A 347 17.75 -1.34 -30.59
N SER A 348 18.06 -2.40 -31.34
CA SER A 348 19.32 -2.55 -32.06
C SER A 348 19.12 -2.30 -33.56
N GLY A 349 20.16 -1.85 -34.25
CA GLY A 349 20.09 -1.57 -35.68
C GLY A 349 19.49 -0.20 -36.00
N SER A 350 18.95 -0.06 -37.22
CA SER A 350 18.43 1.22 -37.76
C SER A 350 16.89 1.28 -37.81
N GLY A 351 16.22 0.30 -37.22
CA GLY A 351 14.77 0.28 -37.07
C GLY A 351 14.29 1.35 -36.08
N THR A 352 13.02 1.73 -36.19
CA THR A 352 12.37 2.59 -35.21
C THR A 352 11.04 1.97 -34.77
N PHE A 353 10.67 2.25 -33.51
CA PHE A 353 9.43 1.75 -32.92
C PHE A 353 8.75 2.84 -32.08
N ASP A 354 7.48 3.10 -32.35
CA ASP A 354 6.63 3.99 -31.58
C ASP A 354 5.82 3.18 -30.55
N LEU A 355 6.33 3.12 -29.33
CA LEU A 355 5.70 2.40 -28.22
C LEU A 355 4.30 2.97 -27.89
N THR A 356 4.01 4.23 -28.22
CA THR A 356 2.71 4.85 -27.94
C THR A 356 1.58 4.28 -28.80
N LYS A 357 1.91 3.53 -29.87
CA LYS A 357 0.93 2.82 -30.71
C LYS A 357 0.55 1.44 -30.18
N LEU A 358 1.26 0.94 -29.17
CA LEU A 358 0.95 -0.33 -28.53
C LEU A 358 -0.38 -0.24 -27.79
N THR A 359 -1.26 -1.22 -27.97
CA THR A 359 -2.46 -1.36 -27.14
C THR A 359 -2.31 -2.57 -26.22
N LEU A 360 -2.66 -2.39 -24.95
CA LEU A 360 -2.59 -3.39 -23.89
C LEU A 360 -4.00 -3.82 -23.47
N ASP A 361 -4.10 -4.91 -22.71
CA ASP A 361 -5.38 -5.47 -22.25
C ASP A 361 -5.31 -5.70 -20.74
N ASN A 362 -6.26 -5.11 -20.01
CA ASN A 362 -6.32 -5.20 -18.55
C ASN A 362 -6.29 -6.64 -18.03
N GLU A 363 -6.87 -7.59 -18.78
CA GLU A 363 -6.89 -8.99 -18.42
C GLU A 363 -5.66 -9.76 -18.98
N GLY A 364 -5.25 -9.45 -20.20
CA GLY A 364 -4.23 -10.21 -20.92
C GLY A 364 -2.79 -9.83 -20.61
N THR A 365 -2.51 -8.56 -20.32
CA THR A 365 -1.14 -8.07 -20.10
C THR A 365 -0.54 -8.62 -18.80
N ILE A 366 0.75 -8.98 -18.85
CA ILE A 366 1.53 -9.49 -17.71
C ILE A 366 2.78 -8.64 -17.49
N GLU A 367 3.41 -8.79 -16.32
CA GLU A 367 4.75 -8.26 -16.09
C GLU A 367 5.74 -9.07 -16.92
N ASP A 368 6.29 -8.56 -18.03
CA ASP A 368 7.32 -9.27 -18.81
C ASP A 368 8.11 -8.30 -19.69
N THR A 369 9.31 -8.72 -20.08
CA THR A 369 10.13 -8.06 -21.10
C THR A 369 10.01 -8.85 -22.39
N TRP A 370 9.47 -8.19 -23.41
CA TRP A 370 9.22 -8.75 -24.73
C TRP A 370 10.37 -8.41 -25.67
N THR A 371 10.87 -9.40 -26.39
CA THR A 371 11.92 -9.25 -27.40
C THR A 371 11.39 -9.68 -28.75
N PHE A 372 11.43 -8.77 -29.70
CA PHE A 372 11.24 -9.03 -31.13
C PHE A 372 12.62 -9.23 -31.75
N THR A 373 12.84 -10.36 -32.41
CA THR A 373 14.09 -10.64 -33.14
C THR A 373 13.77 -10.77 -34.61
N PHE A 374 14.32 -9.87 -35.43
CA PHE A 374 14.07 -9.84 -36.85
C PHE A 374 14.76 -10.99 -37.57
N THR A 375 14.01 -11.72 -38.38
CA THR A 375 14.52 -12.81 -39.24
C THR A 375 14.78 -12.33 -40.67
N SER A 376 14.19 -11.20 -41.05
CA SER A 376 14.42 -10.48 -42.31
C SER A 376 14.14 -8.99 -42.12
N ALA A 377 14.16 -8.19 -43.19
CA ALA A 377 13.79 -6.77 -43.12
C ALA A 377 12.33 -6.51 -42.72
N THR A 378 11.45 -7.53 -42.76
CA THR A 378 10.02 -7.35 -42.48
C THR A 378 9.43 -8.40 -41.53
N ALA A 379 10.11 -9.53 -41.30
CA ALA A 379 9.60 -10.62 -40.47
C ALA A 379 10.40 -10.74 -39.17
N PHE A 380 9.73 -11.15 -38.08
CA PHE A 380 10.32 -11.32 -36.76
C PHE A 380 9.74 -12.51 -36.00
N THR A 381 10.44 -12.96 -34.97
CA THR A 381 9.89 -13.76 -33.86
C THR A 381 9.70 -12.87 -32.63
N CYS A 382 8.78 -13.22 -31.74
CA CYS A 382 8.58 -12.52 -30.47
C CYS A 382 8.60 -13.49 -29.30
N SER A 383 9.34 -13.15 -28.24
CA SER A 383 9.38 -13.93 -26.99
C SER A 383 9.40 -13.03 -25.76
N GLY A 384 8.65 -13.40 -24.73
CA GLY A 384 8.79 -12.85 -23.39
C GLY A 384 9.91 -13.54 -22.62
N THR A 385 10.51 -12.85 -21.66
CA THR A 385 11.53 -13.42 -20.75
C THR A 385 10.95 -14.59 -19.96
N TYR A 386 9.68 -14.49 -19.56
CA TYR A 386 9.00 -15.53 -18.79
C TYR A 386 7.89 -16.23 -19.57
N ALA A 387 7.19 -15.52 -20.46
CA ALA A 387 6.18 -16.11 -21.34
C ALA A 387 6.77 -17.06 -22.39
N GLY A 388 8.07 -16.94 -22.70
CA GLY A 388 8.70 -17.68 -23.78
C GLY A 388 8.23 -17.19 -25.15
N SER A 389 8.39 -18.02 -26.18
CA SER A 389 7.97 -17.68 -27.55
C SER A 389 6.46 -17.50 -27.65
N VAL A 390 6.03 -16.36 -28.19
CA VAL A 390 4.61 -16.02 -28.40
C VAL A 390 4.23 -15.90 -29.87
N GLY A 391 5.13 -16.33 -30.77
CA GLY A 391 4.86 -16.49 -32.19
C GLY A 391 5.79 -15.68 -33.10
N THR A 392 5.42 -15.62 -34.37
CA THR A 392 6.10 -14.88 -35.42
C THR A 392 5.17 -13.85 -36.03
N GLY A 393 5.73 -12.80 -36.62
CA GLY A 393 4.96 -11.71 -37.21
C GLY A 393 5.72 -10.95 -38.27
N SER A 394 5.07 -9.92 -38.81
CA SER A 394 5.67 -9.02 -39.77
C SER A 394 5.29 -7.57 -39.44
N ILE A 395 6.18 -6.63 -39.76
CA ILE A 395 5.89 -5.19 -39.63
C ILE A 395 4.71 -4.74 -40.53
N ASN A 396 4.35 -5.56 -41.53
CA ASN A 396 3.27 -5.29 -42.48
C ASN A 396 1.89 -5.79 -42.01
N SER A 397 1.79 -6.42 -40.84
CA SER A 397 0.52 -6.83 -40.25
C SER A 397 0.47 -6.56 -38.75
N THR A 398 -0.74 -6.43 -38.19
CA THR A 398 -0.90 -6.30 -36.74
C THR A 398 -0.50 -7.60 -36.05
N PHE A 399 0.38 -7.53 -35.06
CA PHE A 399 0.81 -8.67 -34.26
C PHE A 399 0.13 -8.66 -32.88
N THR A 400 -0.65 -9.69 -32.58
CA THR A 400 -1.51 -9.77 -31.37
C THR A 400 -1.33 -11.11 -30.61
N PRO A 401 -0.22 -11.31 -29.89
CA PRO A 401 0.03 -12.56 -29.18
C PRO A 401 -0.99 -12.77 -28.05
N ASN A 402 -1.44 -14.01 -27.90
CA ASN A 402 -2.51 -14.37 -26.96
C ASN A 402 -1.96 -14.91 -25.64
N ASN A 403 -2.50 -14.42 -24.53
CA ASN A 403 -2.36 -15.01 -23.21
C ASN A 403 -3.35 -16.17 -23.05
N GLY A 404 -2.84 -17.40 -23.15
CA GLY A 404 -3.65 -18.62 -23.06
C GLY A 404 -4.35 -18.82 -21.71
N ASN A 405 -3.88 -18.19 -20.63
CA ASN A 405 -4.48 -18.35 -19.30
C ASN A 405 -5.84 -17.65 -19.17
N VAL A 406 -6.08 -16.62 -19.98
CA VAL A 406 -7.28 -15.76 -19.89
C VAL A 406 -7.98 -15.56 -21.25
N ALA A 407 -7.43 -16.11 -22.34
CA ALA A 407 -7.92 -15.94 -23.70
C ALA A 407 -8.03 -14.46 -24.16
N LYS A 408 -7.09 -13.63 -23.71
CA LYS A 408 -6.96 -12.20 -24.03
C LYS A 408 -5.57 -11.90 -24.60
N LYS A 409 -5.35 -10.71 -25.16
CA LYS A 409 -4.05 -10.38 -25.79
C LYS A 409 -3.05 -9.92 -24.75
N TYR A 410 -1.78 -10.34 -24.85
CA TYR A 410 -0.73 -9.72 -24.02
C TYR A 410 -0.59 -8.23 -24.36
N PHE A 411 -0.62 -7.94 -25.67
CA PHE A 411 -0.57 -6.63 -26.28
C PHE A 411 -0.94 -6.76 -27.77
N SER A 412 -1.09 -5.63 -28.46
CA SER A 412 -1.26 -5.57 -29.92
C SER A 412 -0.38 -4.48 -30.51
N VAL A 413 0.42 -4.86 -31.51
CA VAL A 413 1.34 -3.97 -32.23
C VAL A 413 0.79 -3.73 -33.64
N PRO A 414 0.29 -2.52 -33.94
CA PRO A 414 -0.17 -2.18 -35.29
C PRO A 414 1.00 -1.91 -36.25
N THR A 415 0.72 -1.93 -37.56
CA THR A 415 1.75 -1.72 -38.60
C THR A 415 2.43 -0.36 -38.51
N ASN A 416 1.69 0.68 -38.13
CA ASN A 416 2.20 2.05 -37.97
C ASN A 416 3.05 2.26 -36.71
N ALA A 417 3.22 1.25 -35.85
CA ALA A 417 4.19 1.29 -34.75
C ALA A 417 5.63 1.13 -35.26
N TRP A 418 5.81 0.54 -36.44
CA TRP A 418 7.12 0.25 -37.03
C TRP A 418 7.55 1.35 -38.00
N GLY A 419 8.86 1.62 -38.02
CA GLY A 419 9.48 2.47 -39.02
C GLY A 419 10.96 2.14 -39.21
N GLY A 420 11.64 2.94 -40.02
CA GLY A 420 13.07 2.76 -40.32
C GLY A 420 13.35 1.48 -41.13
N THR A 421 14.59 1.00 -41.05
CA THR A 421 15.06 -0.18 -41.79
C THR A 421 15.55 -1.24 -40.81
N TRP A 422 15.01 -2.45 -40.94
CA TRP A 422 15.38 -3.60 -40.13
C TRP A 422 16.24 -4.59 -40.92
N ALA A 423 17.11 -5.32 -40.23
CA ALA A 423 17.91 -6.42 -40.77
C ALA A 423 17.74 -7.68 -39.91
N THR A 424 18.12 -8.82 -40.46
CA THR A 424 18.18 -10.07 -39.69
C THR A 424 19.07 -9.89 -38.45
N ASN A 425 18.60 -10.37 -37.31
CA ASN A 425 19.16 -10.24 -35.97
C ASN A 425 19.03 -8.86 -35.31
N ASP A 426 18.40 -7.87 -35.94
CA ASP A 426 17.98 -6.67 -35.22
C ASP A 426 16.94 -7.04 -34.16
N THR A 427 16.91 -6.27 -33.07
CA THR A 427 16.03 -6.50 -31.94
C THR A 427 15.26 -5.24 -31.55
N MET A 428 14.04 -5.44 -31.10
CA MET A 428 13.23 -4.42 -30.42
C MET A 428 12.69 -5.02 -29.13
N GLN A 429 12.93 -4.35 -28.00
CA GLN A 429 12.43 -4.79 -26.71
C GLN A 429 11.60 -3.70 -26.05
N PHE A 430 10.64 -4.12 -25.23
CA PHE A 430 9.95 -3.27 -24.26
C PHE A 430 9.50 -4.12 -23.08
N LYS A 431 9.20 -3.47 -21.97
CA LYS A 431 8.62 -4.12 -20.78
C LYS A 431 7.16 -3.74 -20.66
N THR A 432 6.30 -4.69 -20.30
CA THR A 432 4.90 -4.43 -19.94
C THR A 432 4.68 -4.57 -18.45
N HIS A 433 3.73 -3.80 -17.94
CA HIS A 433 3.20 -3.87 -16.58
C HIS A 433 1.71 -4.20 -16.62
N PRO A 434 1.24 -5.15 -15.80
CA PRO A 434 -0.16 -5.56 -15.79
C PRO A 434 -1.02 -4.53 -15.06
N SER A 435 -2.34 -4.58 -15.30
CA SER A 435 -3.34 -3.85 -14.49
C SER A 435 -3.57 -4.52 -13.13
N LYS A 436 -2.48 -4.80 -12.40
CA LYS A 436 -2.48 -5.48 -11.11
C LYS A 436 -1.59 -4.76 -10.11
N SER A 437 -2.10 -4.45 -8.92
CA SER A 437 -1.29 -3.95 -7.80
C SER A 437 -0.94 -5.07 -6.84
N ALA A 438 0.35 -5.21 -6.54
CA ALA A 438 0.85 -6.21 -5.61
C ALA A 438 0.67 -5.76 -4.16
N LEU A 439 0.19 -6.67 -3.32
CA LEU A 439 -0.11 -6.42 -1.92
C LEU A 439 0.43 -7.57 -1.06
N TRP A 440 0.83 -7.23 0.16
CA TRP A 440 1.22 -8.16 1.20
C TRP A 440 0.27 -8.05 2.39
N LEU A 441 -0.13 -9.19 2.95
CA LEU A 441 -0.76 -9.29 4.26
C LEU A 441 0.22 -9.96 5.24
N LYS A 442 0.30 -9.42 6.46
CA LYS A 442 1.04 -9.98 7.59
C LYS A 442 0.05 -10.30 8.70
N GLU A 443 -0.14 -11.59 8.96
CA GLU A 443 -0.86 -12.14 10.11
C GLU A 443 0.14 -12.33 11.25
N ILE A 444 -0.13 -11.76 12.42
CA ILE A 444 0.60 -12.04 13.65
C ILE A 444 -0.37 -12.67 14.64
N VAL A 445 -0.14 -13.95 14.94
CA VAL A 445 -0.82 -14.72 15.98
C VAL A 445 0.05 -14.66 17.24
N PRO A 446 -0.37 -13.92 18.29
CA PRO A 446 0.34 -13.94 19.56
C PRO A 446 0.36 -15.33 20.21
N ALA A 447 1.39 -15.61 21.00
CA ALA A 447 1.43 -16.81 21.83
C ALA A 447 0.27 -16.82 22.83
N GLY A 448 -0.41 -17.96 22.98
CA GLY A 448 -1.58 -18.12 23.83
C GLY A 448 -2.92 -17.72 23.18
N THR A 449 -2.95 -17.41 21.88
CA THR A 449 -4.19 -17.02 21.19
C THR A 449 -5.27 -18.12 21.30
N SER A 450 -6.50 -17.71 21.63
CA SER A 450 -7.62 -18.65 21.79
C SER A 450 -8.05 -19.25 20.45
N ALA A 451 -8.69 -20.41 20.48
CA ALA A 451 -9.24 -20.98 19.25
C ALA A 451 -10.48 -20.18 18.84
N TYR A 452 -10.53 -19.73 17.60
CA TYR A 452 -11.70 -19.08 17.02
C TYR A 452 -11.98 -19.65 15.63
N SER A 453 -13.21 -20.12 15.39
CA SER A 453 -13.60 -20.84 14.17
C SER A 453 -14.06 -19.93 13.03
N GLU A 454 -14.39 -18.68 13.34
CA GLU A 454 -14.96 -17.68 12.43
C GLU A 454 -14.05 -16.46 12.28
N ASN A 455 -12.75 -16.70 12.10
CA ASN A 455 -11.79 -15.63 11.91
C ASN A 455 -11.77 -15.09 10.47
N GLY A 456 -11.45 -13.82 10.31
CA GLY A 456 -11.41 -13.14 9.03
C GLY A 456 -10.93 -11.69 9.16
N VAL A 457 -10.77 -11.06 8.00
CA VAL A 457 -10.38 -9.65 7.88
C VAL A 457 -11.36 -8.96 6.94
N CYS A 458 -11.65 -7.68 7.21
CA CYS A 458 -12.40 -6.82 6.31
C CYS A 458 -11.42 -5.86 5.63
N MET A 459 -11.31 -5.99 4.31
CA MET A 459 -10.52 -5.12 3.46
C MET A 459 -11.44 -4.40 2.50
N GLU A 460 -11.33 -3.08 2.47
CA GLU A 460 -12.12 -2.20 1.62
C GLU A 460 -11.25 -1.56 0.55
N LEU A 461 -11.89 -1.08 -0.51
CA LEU A 461 -11.26 -0.35 -1.60
C LEU A 461 -11.99 0.97 -1.83
N TYR A 462 -11.22 1.98 -2.18
CA TYR A 462 -11.72 3.20 -2.81
C TYR A 462 -11.13 3.29 -4.22
N VAL A 463 -11.97 3.65 -5.18
CA VAL A 463 -11.60 3.96 -6.57
C VAL A 463 -12.25 5.29 -6.90
N GLU A 464 -11.48 6.24 -7.43
CA GLU A 464 -11.93 7.60 -7.74
C GLU A 464 -12.86 7.68 -8.96
#